data_AF-A0A7H0MAX0-F1
#
_entry.id   AF-A0A7H0MAX0-F1
#
_cell.length_a   1.000
_cell.length_b   1.000
_cell.length_c   1.000
_cell.angle_alpha   90.00
_cell.angle_beta   90.00
_cell.angle_gamma   90.00
#
_symmetry.space_group_name_H-M   'P 1'
#
loop_
_entity.id
_entity.type
_entity.pdbx_description
1 polymer ?
#
loop_
_entity_poly.entity_id
_entity_poly.type
_entity_poly.pdbx_seq_one_letter_code
_entity_poly.pdbx_strand_id
1 'polypeptide(L)'
;MIYTTGSIAVSGNTLTGTGTNFTQAGSLIRNGCTVLVMTSPVQVFQITAIGNATTLTVSPAASPAIPAGTKFAILLSDSLSVDGLAQDIAETFSMYQRYMGGFADVMNGSGDVTITINGQPVTVPGQKTLAKKGANTDITSLGGLTTALSIQQGGTGSKSADDARKNLGIVDSTGTVPVSLGGTGAKSSTDARVNLGAASAGDNNDVTSFSGVIAPRGSINSRLSGGASVKLDLGGALGTAVKPFNLNLTRLGNATNNWNIQSTYGYLVGDDGSFNASGPIMISTDGSSTDRVWIFRNSDGAIKTTYGTISPGASDERVKNIVREITEEEAIRFISEVRPIRYAFKWRPEQIKVGFRAQNIEALDPELVEITSLTIPGLDGSDIVIQDGKMIDPGEIGAAYLVPVVQQLLRRVSELEAEIKTLNPQGS
;
A
#
# COMPACT_ATOMS: atom_id res chain seq x y z
N MET A 1 -101.94 26.08 12.11
CA MET A 1 -103.15 25.82 11.30
C MET A 1 -104.24 25.24 12.21
N ILE A 2 -105.52 25.57 12.02
CA ILE A 2 -106.61 25.19 12.94
C ILE A 2 -107.76 24.54 12.16
N TYR A 3 -108.28 23.42 12.66
CA TYR A 3 -109.51 22.79 12.15
C TYR A 3 -110.71 23.15 13.02
N THR A 4 -111.76 23.73 12.43
CA THR A 4 -112.98 24.18 13.14
C THR A 4 -114.28 23.75 12.46
N THR A 5 -114.19 22.92 11.42
CA THR A 5 -115.33 22.48 10.61
C THR A 5 -116.25 21.57 11.42
N GLY A 6 -117.56 21.87 11.44
CA GLY A 6 -118.59 21.09 12.12
C GLY A 6 -118.86 21.50 13.56
N SER A 7 -119.38 20.57 14.34
CA SER A 7 -119.59 20.67 15.79
C SER A 7 -119.32 19.32 16.45
N ILE A 8 -119.16 19.29 17.76
CA ILE A 8 -118.81 18.05 18.49
C ILE A 8 -119.67 17.83 19.73
N ALA A 9 -119.69 16.59 20.19
CA ALA A 9 -120.10 16.14 21.53
C ALA A 9 -118.93 15.36 22.15
N VAL A 10 -118.77 15.37 23.46
CA VAL A 10 -117.76 14.53 24.14
C VAL A 10 -118.40 13.86 25.35
N SER A 11 -118.30 12.53 25.39
CA SER A 11 -118.71 11.72 26.54
C SER A 11 -117.56 10.78 26.91
N GLY A 12 -117.08 10.85 28.15
CA GLY A 12 -115.86 10.17 28.55
C GLY A 12 -114.67 10.59 27.68
N ASN A 13 -113.94 9.61 27.13
CA ASN A 13 -112.82 9.83 26.21
C ASN A 13 -113.24 9.85 24.73
N THR A 14 -114.53 9.77 24.43
CA THR A 14 -115.02 9.70 23.04
C THR A 14 -115.56 11.06 22.61
N LEU A 15 -114.90 11.65 21.62
CA LEU A 15 -115.36 12.85 20.93
C LEU A 15 -116.05 12.44 19.63
N THR A 16 -117.31 12.85 19.48
CA THR A 16 -118.14 12.58 18.31
C THR A 16 -118.45 13.88 17.58
N GLY A 17 -118.05 13.97 16.32
CA GLY A 17 -118.28 15.12 15.45
C GLY A 17 -119.54 14.98 14.59
N THR A 18 -120.20 16.11 14.37
CA THR A 18 -121.32 16.28 13.44
C THR A 18 -120.90 17.26 12.35
N GLY A 19 -120.99 16.87 11.09
CA GLY A 19 -120.47 17.66 9.97
C GLY A 19 -118.94 17.77 9.94
N THR A 20 -118.24 16.90 10.67
CA THR A 20 -116.76 16.79 10.68
C THR A 20 -116.32 15.71 9.70
N ASN A 21 -115.06 15.78 9.26
CA ASN A 21 -114.36 14.68 8.60
C ASN A 21 -112.90 14.66 9.07
N PHE A 22 -112.66 13.99 10.21
CA PHE A 22 -111.36 13.92 10.87
C PHE A 22 -110.32 13.09 10.10
N THR A 23 -110.77 12.28 9.14
CA THR A 23 -109.92 11.47 8.26
C THR A 23 -109.75 12.09 6.87
N GLN A 24 -110.27 13.30 6.63
CA GLN A 24 -110.15 13.95 5.33
C GLN A 24 -108.67 14.14 4.98
N ALA A 25 -108.28 13.73 3.77
CA ALA A 25 -106.95 13.96 3.25
C ALA A 25 -106.63 15.47 3.27
N GLY A 26 -105.48 15.83 3.85
CA GLY A 26 -105.07 17.23 4.02
C GLY A 26 -105.62 17.94 5.26
N SER A 27 -106.43 17.29 6.10
CA SER A 27 -106.88 17.88 7.39
C SER A 27 -105.76 18.07 8.41
N LEU A 28 -104.64 17.34 8.26
CA LEU A 28 -103.50 17.29 9.18
C LEU A 28 -103.84 16.93 10.63
N ILE A 29 -105.02 16.38 10.88
CA ILE A 29 -105.41 15.87 12.21
C ILE A 29 -104.65 14.55 12.44
N ARG A 30 -103.97 14.45 13.58
CA ARG A 30 -103.17 13.27 13.98
C ARG A 30 -103.23 13.04 15.48
N ASN A 31 -102.78 11.86 15.90
CA ASN A 31 -102.52 11.58 17.32
C ASN A 31 -101.54 12.63 17.86
N GLY A 32 -101.82 13.15 19.05
CA GLY A 32 -101.06 14.22 19.69
C GLY A 32 -101.63 15.62 19.50
N CYS A 33 -102.55 15.85 18.54
CA CYS A 33 -103.15 17.16 18.34
C CYS A 33 -104.05 17.61 19.50
N THR A 34 -103.99 18.89 19.83
CA THR A 34 -104.77 19.51 20.90
C THR A 34 -106.14 19.94 20.39
N VAL A 35 -107.20 19.54 21.09
CA VAL A 35 -108.59 19.89 20.84
C VAL A 35 -109.05 20.87 21.93
N LEU A 36 -109.49 22.07 21.54
CA LEU A 36 -110.14 23.03 22.41
C LEU A 36 -111.64 23.04 22.15
N VAL A 37 -112.44 22.84 23.18
CA VAL A 37 -113.90 22.82 23.07
C VAL A 37 -114.50 24.02 23.78
N MET A 38 -115.31 24.78 23.05
CA MET A 38 -115.84 26.09 23.43
C MET A 38 -117.07 25.97 24.36
N THR A 39 -116.93 25.19 25.44
CA THR A 39 -117.85 25.21 26.59
C THR A 39 -117.53 26.39 27.51
N SER A 40 -118.41 26.68 28.48
CA SER A 40 -118.12 27.60 29.59
C SER A 40 -118.20 26.82 30.90
N PRO A 41 -117.07 26.50 31.56
CA PRO A 41 -115.68 26.78 31.17
C PRO A 41 -115.19 25.93 29.96
N VAL A 42 -114.16 26.40 29.25
CA VAL A 42 -113.54 25.70 28.10
C VAL A 42 -112.88 24.40 28.58
N GLN A 43 -113.07 23.31 27.86
CA GLN A 43 -112.38 22.04 28.09
C GLN A 43 -111.34 21.80 26.98
N VAL A 44 -110.17 21.28 27.34
CA VAL A 44 -109.06 21.01 26.42
C VAL A 44 -108.68 19.53 26.50
N PHE A 45 -108.44 18.92 25.35
CA PHE A 45 -108.08 17.52 25.23
C PHE A 45 -106.93 17.32 24.24
N GLN A 46 -106.26 16.18 24.32
CA GLN A 46 -105.33 15.70 23.31
C GLN A 46 -105.94 14.50 22.58
N ILE A 47 -105.86 14.47 21.25
CA ILE A 47 -106.25 13.31 20.45
C ILE A 47 -105.27 12.19 20.74
N THR A 48 -105.75 11.04 21.21
CA THR A 48 -104.95 9.84 21.46
C THR A 48 -105.15 8.77 20.39
N ALA A 49 -106.27 8.82 19.67
CA ALA A 49 -106.53 7.98 18.49
C ALA A 49 -107.57 8.62 17.56
N ILE A 50 -107.45 8.36 16.27
CA ILE A 50 -108.46 8.71 15.26
C ILE A 50 -109.30 7.46 15.02
N GLY A 51 -110.57 7.48 15.41
CA GLY A 51 -111.46 6.35 15.21
C GLY A 51 -111.94 6.25 13.77
N ASN A 52 -112.58 7.31 13.28
CA ASN A 52 -113.05 7.44 11.89
C ASN A 52 -113.33 8.92 11.56
N ALA A 53 -113.99 9.19 10.42
CA ALA A 53 -114.33 10.53 9.95
C ALA A 53 -115.07 11.40 10.98
N THR A 54 -115.80 10.81 11.92
CA THR A 54 -116.62 11.53 12.90
C THR A 54 -116.31 11.19 14.34
N THR A 55 -115.27 10.38 14.62
CA THR A 55 -114.94 10.00 16.00
C THR A 55 -113.44 10.09 16.28
N LEU A 56 -113.11 10.68 17.42
CA LEU A 56 -111.77 10.74 18.00
C LEU A 56 -111.81 10.16 19.41
N THR A 57 -110.71 9.53 19.81
CA THR A 57 -110.45 9.25 21.22
C THR A 57 -109.58 10.38 21.76
N VAL A 58 -109.96 10.95 22.89
CA VAL A 58 -109.32 12.12 23.49
C VAL A 58 -108.96 11.89 24.95
N SER A 59 -107.99 12.63 25.49
CA SER A 59 -107.59 12.59 26.91
C SER A 59 -107.34 14.02 27.42
N PRO A 60 -107.75 14.38 28.66
CA PRO A 60 -108.49 13.59 29.64
C PRO A 60 -109.95 13.32 29.24
N ALA A 61 -110.71 12.56 30.06
CA ALA A 61 -112.15 12.37 29.84
C ALA A 61 -112.93 13.68 30.10
N ALA A 62 -113.99 13.94 29.32
CA ALA A 62 -114.82 15.14 29.48
C ALA A 62 -115.58 15.15 30.82
N SER A 63 -115.52 16.28 31.54
CA SER A 63 -116.19 16.49 32.82
C SER A 63 -116.49 17.97 33.06
N PRO A 64 -117.77 18.40 33.00
CA PRO A 64 -118.95 17.61 32.63
C PRO A 64 -118.95 17.20 31.14
N ALA A 65 -119.77 16.21 30.79
CA ALA A 65 -119.95 15.79 29.40
C ALA A 65 -120.41 16.96 28.51
N ILE A 66 -119.89 17.00 27.29
CA ILE A 66 -120.10 18.10 26.36
C ILE A 66 -121.27 17.76 25.44
N PRO A 67 -122.34 18.58 25.43
CA PRO A 67 -123.53 18.32 24.62
C PRO A 67 -123.22 18.42 23.13
N ALA A 68 -124.01 17.72 22.32
CA ALA A 68 -123.92 17.78 20.87
C ALA A 68 -124.18 19.20 20.35
N GLY A 69 -123.45 19.59 19.30
CA GLY A 69 -123.55 20.92 18.71
C GLY A 69 -122.50 21.93 19.22
N THR A 70 -121.62 21.53 20.14
CA THR A 70 -120.62 22.44 20.72
C THR A 70 -119.52 22.79 19.70
N LYS A 71 -119.08 24.05 19.68
CA LYS A 71 -117.99 24.53 18.82
C LYS A 71 -116.62 24.09 19.36
N PHE A 72 -115.67 23.86 18.46
CA PHE A 72 -114.33 23.39 18.82
C PHE A 72 -113.25 23.91 17.85
N ALA A 73 -112.00 23.74 18.24
CA ALA A 73 -110.83 23.99 17.42
C ALA A 73 -109.77 22.91 17.66
N ILE A 74 -109.22 22.31 16.61
CA ILE A 74 -108.06 21.39 16.70
C ILE A 74 -106.83 22.14 16.22
N LEU A 75 -105.80 22.21 17.04
CA LEU A 75 -104.50 22.75 16.68
C LEU A 75 -103.72 21.69 15.90
N LEU A 76 -103.40 21.97 14.64
CA LEU A 76 -102.83 20.98 13.71
C LEU A 76 -101.29 20.97 13.69
N SER A 77 -100.65 21.79 14.51
CA SER A 77 -99.22 22.14 14.38
C SER A 77 -98.37 21.83 15.61
N ASP A 78 -98.90 21.11 16.61
CA ASP A 78 -98.27 20.88 17.91
C ASP A 78 -97.36 19.63 18.00
N SER A 79 -97.44 18.70 17.05
CA SER A 79 -96.81 17.36 17.15
C SER A 79 -95.58 17.15 16.25
N LEU A 80 -94.92 18.22 15.81
CA LEU A 80 -93.53 18.17 15.31
C LEU A 80 -92.91 19.55 15.56
N SER A 81 -92.53 19.87 16.81
CA SER A 81 -91.84 21.13 17.06
C SER A 81 -90.46 21.06 16.39
N VAL A 82 -90.15 22.08 15.59
CA VAL A 82 -88.83 22.28 14.98
C VAL A 82 -87.72 22.16 16.03
N ASP A 83 -88.04 22.49 17.29
CA ASP A 83 -87.14 22.45 18.44
C ASP A 83 -86.67 21.03 18.81
N GLY A 84 -87.55 20.02 18.78
CA GLY A 84 -87.16 18.64 19.11
C GLY A 84 -86.22 18.04 18.07
N LEU A 85 -86.51 18.26 16.78
CA LEU A 85 -85.62 17.85 15.68
C LEU A 85 -84.29 18.63 15.73
N ALA A 86 -84.34 19.93 16.05
CA ALA A 86 -83.14 20.75 16.18
C ALA A 86 -82.25 20.28 17.34
N GLN A 87 -82.85 19.81 18.44
CA GLN A 87 -82.11 19.27 19.58
C GLN A 87 -81.38 17.96 19.23
N ASP A 88 -82.07 17.00 18.60
CA ASP A 88 -81.46 15.73 18.18
C ASP A 88 -80.32 15.95 17.16
N ILE A 89 -80.50 16.89 16.23
CA ILE A 89 -79.46 17.27 15.26
C ILE A 89 -78.30 17.98 15.96
N ALA A 90 -78.55 18.89 16.90
CA ALA A 90 -77.52 19.61 17.64
C ALA A 90 -76.66 18.67 18.50
N GLU A 91 -77.27 17.66 19.13
CA GLU A 91 -76.57 16.64 19.91
C GLU A 91 -75.70 15.77 19.00
N THR A 92 -76.22 15.38 17.85
CA THR A 92 -75.47 14.63 16.83
C THR A 92 -74.26 15.42 16.32
N PHE A 93 -74.43 16.71 15.98
CA PHE A 93 -73.31 17.56 15.55
C PHE A 93 -72.29 17.79 16.66
N SER A 94 -72.73 17.95 17.91
CA SER A 94 -71.84 18.08 19.06
C SER A 94 -70.98 16.81 19.25
N MET A 95 -71.56 15.63 19.03
CA MET A 95 -70.81 14.37 19.05
C MET A 95 -69.77 14.30 17.92
N TYR A 96 -70.14 14.63 16.68
CA TYR A 96 -69.20 14.66 15.56
C TYR A 96 -68.05 15.65 15.77
N GLN A 97 -68.34 16.86 16.25
CA GLN A 97 -67.30 17.86 16.54
C GLN A 97 -66.33 17.37 17.63
N ARG A 98 -66.82 16.68 18.66
CA ARG A 98 -65.97 16.10 19.70
C ARG A 98 -65.08 14.99 19.16
N TYR A 99 -65.58 14.13 18.27
CA TYR A 99 -64.74 13.09 17.63
C TYR A 99 -63.69 13.69 16.70
N MET A 100 -64.05 14.72 15.92
CA MET A 100 -63.08 15.42 15.08
C MET A 100 -62.02 16.16 15.90
N GLY A 101 -62.42 16.76 17.03
CA GLY A 101 -61.48 17.37 17.99
C GLY A 101 -60.50 16.34 18.55
N GLY A 102 -61.01 15.19 19.01
CA GLY A 102 -60.14 14.10 19.50
C GLY A 102 -59.17 13.58 18.43
N PHE A 103 -59.60 13.45 17.18
CA PHE A 103 -58.71 13.07 16.08
C PHE A 103 -57.62 14.13 15.83
N ALA A 104 -57.99 15.42 15.86
CA ALA A 104 -57.04 16.51 15.71
C ALA A 104 -56.00 16.53 16.86
N ASP A 105 -56.44 16.25 18.08
CA ASP A 105 -55.57 16.13 19.24
C ASP A 105 -54.59 14.96 19.08
N VAL A 106 -55.04 13.79 18.61
CA VAL A 106 -54.16 12.65 18.30
C VAL A 106 -53.14 12.98 17.21
N MET A 107 -53.57 13.61 16.11
CA MET A 107 -52.67 13.97 15.00
C MET A 107 -51.63 15.02 15.40
N ASN A 108 -51.98 15.92 16.32
CA ASN A 108 -51.12 17.03 16.70
C ASN A 108 -50.37 16.85 18.01
N GLY A 109 -50.77 15.89 18.84
CA GLY A 109 -50.22 15.60 20.16
C GLY A 109 -48.75 15.19 20.10
N SER A 110 -47.94 15.81 20.96
CA SER A 110 -46.53 15.49 21.18
C SER A 110 -46.30 14.55 22.39
N GLY A 111 -47.38 14.02 22.95
CA GLY A 111 -47.45 13.04 24.03
C GLY A 111 -48.70 12.18 23.89
N ASP A 112 -49.02 11.39 24.92
CA ASP A 112 -50.28 10.66 24.98
C ASP A 112 -51.46 11.64 25.06
N VAL A 113 -52.51 11.33 24.31
CA VAL A 113 -53.72 12.14 24.20
C VAL A 113 -54.89 11.32 24.73
N THR A 114 -55.71 11.93 25.58
CA THR A 114 -56.93 11.29 26.07
C THR A 114 -58.11 11.75 25.24
N ILE A 115 -58.71 10.83 24.49
CA ILE A 115 -59.92 11.05 23.68
C ILE A 115 -61.12 10.37 24.36
N THR A 116 -62.34 10.72 23.97
CA THR A 116 -63.56 10.07 24.48
C THR A 116 -64.15 9.16 23.42
N ILE A 117 -64.31 7.87 23.72
CA ILE A 117 -64.95 6.88 22.85
C ILE A 117 -66.13 6.28 23.63
N ASN A 118 -67.34 6.33 23.09
CA ASN A 118 -68.56 5.82 23.74
C ASN A 118 -68.76 6.34 25.18
N GLY A 119 -68.42 7.60 25.43
CA GLY A 119 -68.52 8.24 26.75
C GLY A 119 -67.39 7.89 27.74
N GLN A 120 -66.43 7.04 27.36
CA GLN A 120 -65.30 6.67 28.21
C GLN A 120 -64.00 7.36 27.76
N PRO A 121 -63.17 7.87 28.69
CA PRO A 121 -61.85 8.39 28.36
C PRO A 121 -60.91 7.23 27.97
N VAL A 122 -60.26 7.36 26.82
CA VAL A 122 -59.28 6.41 26.29
C VAL A 122 -58.00 7.17 25.98
N THR A 123 -56.88 6.74 26.56
CA THR A 123 -55.56 7.30 26.29
C THR A 123 -54.95 6.59 25.09
N VAL A 124 -54.57 7.35 24.07
CA VAL A 124 -53.89 6.86 22.86
C VAL A 124 -52.62 7.68 22.61
N PRO A 125 -51.56 7.09 22.05
CA PRO A 125 -50.36 7.84 21.71
C PRO A 125 -50.64 8.88 20.61
N GLY A 126 -50.14 10.11 20.78
CA GLY A 126 -50.18 11.13 19.73
C GLY A 126 -49.28 10.76 18.54
N GLN A 127 -49.73 10.99 17.30
CA GLN A 127 -49.06 10.56 16.07
C GLN A 127 -47.62 11.09 15.96
N LYS A 128 -47.33 12.30 16.45
CA LYS A 128 -45.99 12.91 16.37
C LYS A 128 -44.96 12.21 17.28
N THR A 129 -45.40 11.35 18.19
CA THR A 129 -44.53 10.65 19.14
C THR A 129 -44.00 9.32 18.61
N LEU A 130 -44.69 8.71 17.64
CA LEU A 130 -44.44 7.34 17.18
C LEU A 130 -43.07 7.12 16.50
N ALA A 131 -42.33 8.17 16.15
CA ALA A 131 -41.00 8.03 15.54
C ALA A 131 -39.95 9.06 16.00
N LYS A 132 -40.28 10.00 16.90
CA LYS A 132 -39.43 11.19 17.14
C LYS A 132 -38.78 11.25 18.53
N LYS A 133 -39.07 10.33 19.47
CA LYS A 133 -38.71 10.55 20.88
C LYS A 133 -38.24 9.31 21.67
N GLY A 134 -37.60 8.33 21.03
CA GLY A 134 -37.02 7.19 21.74
C GLY A 134 -35.74 6.69 21.10
N ALA A 135 -35.03 5.81 21.81
CA ALA A 135 -33.95 4.99 21.24
C ALA A 135 -34.47 3.95 20.21
N ASN A 136 -35.75 4.06 19.83
CA ASN A 136 -36.48 3.16 18.93
C ASN A 136 -36.36 1.69 19.32
N THR A 137 -36.25 1.41 20.63
CA THR A 137 -36.10 0.06 21.20
C THR A 137 -37.33 -0.83 20.99
N ASP A 138 -38.46 -0.22 20.64
CA ASP A 138 -39.73 -0.83 20.29
C ASP A 138 -39.81 -1.28 18.81
N ILE A 139 -38.93 -0.77 17.93
CA ILE A 139 -38.92 -1.14 16.52
C ILE A 139 -38.19 -2.48 16.33
N THR A 140 -38.95 -3.54 16.05
CA THR A 140 -38.37 -4.88 15.79
C THR A 140 -37.82 -5.02 14.36
N SER A 141 -38.44 -4.36 13.38
CA SER A 141 -37.97 -4.39 11.97
C SER A 141 -38.46 -3.19 11.17
N LEU A 142 -37.74 -2.84 10.10
CA LEU A 142 -38.09 -1.79 9.14
C LEU A 142 -38.30 -2.40 7.74
N GLY A 143 -39.29 -3.29 7.59
CA GLY A 143 -39.48 -4.08 6.36
C GLY A 143 -39.74 -3.29 5.07
N GLY A 144 -40.19 -2.03 5.16
CA GLY A 144 -40.42 -1.16 4.00
C GLY A 144 -39.19 -0.37 3.53
N LEU A 145 -38.06 -0.48 4.23
CA LEU A 145 -36.85 0.27 3.90
C LEU A 145 -36.09 -0.42 2.77
N THR A 146 -36.33 0.01 1.53
CA THR A 146 -35.63 -0.50 0.33
C THR A 146 -34.39 0.30 -0.04
N THR A 147 -34.30 1.55 0.43
CA THR A 147 -33.13 2.42 0.29
C THR A 147 -32.34 2.41 1.58
N ALA A 148 -31.05 2.06 1.54
CA ALA A 148 -30.18 2.05 2.70
C ALA A 148 -30.06 3.45 3.34
N LEU A 149 -29.98 3.50 4.67
CA LEU A 149 -29.69 4.73 5.39
C LEU A 149 -28.24 5.13 5.20
N SER A 150 -28.00 6.41 4.93
CA SER A 150 -26.64 6.95 4.92
C SER A 150 -26.03 6.99 6.33
N ILE A 151 -24.73 7.22 6.40
CA ILE A 151 -24.05 7.47 7.68
C ILE A 151 -24.65 8.71 8.36
N GLN A 152 -24.89 9.81 7.63
CA GLN A 152 -25.48 11.03 8.21
C GLN A 152 -26.91 10.80 8.76
N GLN A 153 -27.61 9.78 8.25
CA GLN A 153 -28.92 9.34 8.74
C GLN A 153 -28.84 8.35 9.90
N GLY A 154 -27.64 7.94 10.32
CA GLY A 154 -27.43 7.02 11.44
C GLY A 154 -27.50 5.53 11.06
N GLY A 155 -27.34 5.17 9.79
CA GLY A 155 -27.42 3.77 9.32
C GLY A 155 -26.43 2.80 10.00
N THR A 156 -25.37 3.32 10.61
CA THR A 156 -24.36 2.56 11.38
C THR A 156 -24.39 2.87 12.88
N GLY A 157 -25.44 3.53 13.38
CA GLY A 157 -25.51 4.00 14.77
C GLY A 157 -24.65 5.23 15.08
N SER A 158 -24.04 5.86 14.07
CA SER A 158 -23.31 7.13 14.18
C SER A 158 -23.54 8.02 12.97
N LYS A 159 -23.27 9.33 13.12
CA LYS A 159 -23.32 10.36 12.07
C LYS A 159 -21.95 10.73 11.50
N SER A 160 -20.86 10.16 12.01
CA SER A 160 -19.49 10.41 11.55
C SER A 160 -18.92 9.16 10.86
N ALA A 161 -18.06 9.35 9.85
CA ALA A 161 -17.39 8.24 9.19
C ALA A 161 -16.47 7.48 10.15
N ASP A 162 -15.79 8.18 11.06
CA ASP A 162 -14.83 7.59 11.99
C ASP A 162 -15.51 6.66 13.00
N ASP A 163 -16.61 7.11 13.62
CA ASP A 163 -17.35 6.28 14.58
C ASP A 163 -18.16 5.20 13.88
N ALA A 164 -18.61 5.41 12.63
CA ALA A 164 -19.19 4.35 11.83
C ALA A 164 -18.22 3.18 11.65
N ARG A 165 -16.92 3.45 11.38
CA ARG A 165 -15.89 2.42 11.29
C ARG A 165 -15.68 1.69 12.64
N LYS A 166 -15.74 2.42 13.77
CA LYS A 166 -15.66 1.82 15.10
C LYS A 166 -16.86 0.92 15.40
N ASN A 167 -18.08 1.38 15.10
CA ASN A 167 -19.32 0.62 15.33
C ASN A 167 -19.38 -0.67 14.49
N LEU A 168 -18.76 -0.65 13.30
CA LEU A 168 -18.61 -1.84 12.45
C LEU A 168 -17.46 -2.77 12.88
N GLY A 169 -16.68 -2.40 13.90
CA GLY A 169 -15.58 -3.22 14.42
C GLY A 169 -14.39 -3.38 13.47
N ILE A 170 -14.25 -2.50 12.47
CA ILE A 170 -13.19 -2.62 11.45
C ILE A 170 -11.92 -1.85 11.80
N VAL A 171 -11.96 -0.98 12.81
CA VAL A 171 -10.81 -0.23 13.29
C VAL A 171 -10.53 -0.51 14.75
N ASP A 172 -9.25 -0.41 15.13
CA ASP A 172 -8.80 -0.48 16.51
C ASP A 172 -9.00 0.85 17.26
N SER A 173 -8.51 0.92 18.51
CA SER A 173 -8.56 2.12 19.35
C SER A 173 -7.85 3.35 18.75
N THR A 174 -6.97 3.15 17.78
CA THR A 174 -6.23 4.23 17.09
C THR A 174 -6.93 4.73 15.82
N GLY A 175 -8.02 4.07 15.42
CA GLY A 175 -8.79 4.36 14.22
C GLY A 175 -8.17 3.79 12.93
N THR A 176 -7.27 2.81 13.05
CA THR A 176 -6.67 2.11 11.91
C THR A 176 -7.21 0.69 11.80
N VAL A 177 -7.15 0.11 10.60
CA VAL A 177 -7.49 -1.31 10.41
C VAL A 177 -6.28 -2.14 10.87
N PRO A 178 -6.40 -2.94 11.94
CA PRO A 178 -5.28 -3.73 12.44
C PRO A 178 -4.89 -4.84 11.46
N VAL A 179 -3.67 -5.36 11.59
CA VAL A 179 -3.16 -6.45 10.74
C VAL A 179 -4.02 -7.71 10.85
N SER A 180 -4.59 -7.99 12.03
CA SER A 180 -5.51 -9.11 12.25
C SER A 180 -6.80 -9.06 11.42
N LEU A 181 -7.16 -7.88 10.89
CA LEU A 181 -8.29 -7.67 9.99
C LEU A 181 -7.84 -7.36 8.55
N GLY A 182 -6.59 -7.65 8.21
CA GLY A 182 -6.02 -7.45 6.87
C GLY A 182 -5.56 -6.02 6.56
N GLY A 183 -5.51 -5.14 7.56
CA GLY A 183 -4.94 -3.80 7.42
C GLY A 183 -3.43 -3.76 7.70
N THR A 184 -2.90 -2.55 7.88
CA THR A 184 -1.49 -2.33 8.26
C THR A 184 -1.34 -1.83 9.70
N GLY A 185 -2.44 -1.54 10.40
CA GLY A 185 -2.42 -0.92 11.73
C GLY A 185 -1.76 0.47 11.79
N ALA A 186 -1.63 1.16 10.64
CA ALA A 186 -0.78 2.35 10.53
C ALA A 186 -1.43 3.48 9.72
N LYS A 187 -1.06 4.73 10.06
CA LYS A 187 -1.45 5.95 9.34
C LYS A 187 -0.36 6.50 8.41
N SER A 188 0.85 5.92 8.46
CA SER A 188 1.99 6.32 7.64
C SER A 188 2.57 5.10 6.92
N SER A 189 3.23 5.33 5.78
CA SER A 189 3.90 4.25 5.06
C SER A 189 5.06 3.66 5.86
N THR A 190 5.71 4.46 6.71
CA THR A 190 6.79 4.01 7.60
C THR A 190 6.27 3.04 8.65
N ASP A 191 5.23 3.42 9.40
CA ASP A 191 4.68 2.56 10.45
C ASP A 191 4.00 1.32 9.84
N ALA A 192 3.41 1.43 8.64
CA ALA A 192 2.83 0.30 7.93
C ALA A 192 3.88 -0.78 7.62
N ARG A 193 5.08 -0.38 7.17
CA ARG A 193 6.19 -1.31 6.94
C ARG A 193 6.64 -1.98 8.23
N VAL A 194 6.73 -1.22 9.32
CA VAL A 194 7.09 -1.74 10.64
C VAL A 194 6.07 -2.76 11.14
N ASN A 195 4.77 -2.42 11.08
CA ASN A 195 3.69 -3.28 11.56
C ASN A 195 3.51 -4.56 10.74
N LEU A 196 3.75 -4.50 9.42
CA LEU A 196 3.76 -5.68 8.55
C LEU A 196 5.02 -6.54 8.73
N GLY A 197 6.02 -6.06 9.47
CA GLY A 197 7.31 -6.73 9.61
C GLY A 197 8.15 -6.75 8.32
N ALA A 198 7.74 -6.02 7.29
CA ALA A 198 8.41 -6.03 5.99
C ALA A 198 9.85 -5.49 6.13
N ALA A 199 10.83 -6.38 5.95
CA ALA A 199 12.26 -6.11 6.01
C ALA A 199 12.83 -5.60 7.36
N SER A 200 12.05 -5.64 8.46
CA SER A 200 12.52 -5.19 9.79
C SER A 200 13.05 -6.32 10.68
N ALA A 201 12.61 -7.56 10.47
CA ALA A 201 13.08 -8.74 11.21
C ALA A 201 12.69 -10.03 10.46
N GLY A 202 13.57 -11.04 10.46
CA GLY A 202 13.32 -12.36 9.87
C GLY A 202 14.12 -12.66 8.59
N ASP A 203 14.05 -13.91 8.16
CA ASP A 203 14.67 -14.39 6.93
C ASP A 203 13.87 -13.87 5.72
N ASN A 204 14.34 -12.77 5.10
CA ASN A 204 13.72 -12.15 3.91
C ASN A 204 14.10 -12.92 2.62
N ASN A 205 13.92 -14.24 2.62
CA ASN A 205 14.35 -15.13 1.54
C ASN A 205 13.51 -14.97 0.26
N ASP A 206 12.41 -14.22 0.34
CA ASP A 206 11.54 -13.82 -0.77
C ASP A 206 12.02 -12.55 -1.49
N VAL A 207 12.96 -11.80 -0.91
CA VAL A 207 13.58 -10.64 -1.56
C VAL A 207 14.59 -11.10 -2.60
N THR A 208 14.16 -11.13 -3.85
CA THR A 208 14.95 -11.61 -4.99
C THR A 208 15.84 -10.54 -5.63
N SER A 209 15.60 -9.25 -5.34
CA SER A 209 16.44 -8.16 -5.85
C SER A 209 16.37 -6.90 -4.99
N PHE A 210 17.50 -6.19 -4.89
CA PHE A 210 17.57 -4.80 -4.44
C PHE A 210 18.04 -3.94 -5.62
N SER A 211 17.21 -3.01 -6.09
CA SER A 211 17.55 -2.08 -7.17
C SER A 211 17.49 -0.65 -6.66
N GLY A 212 18.39 0.22 -7.15
CA GLY A 212 18.40 1.64 -6.79
C GLY A 212 18.96 1.96 -5.40
N VAL A 213 19.83 1.12 -4.84
CA VAL A 213 20.53 1.43 -3.58
C VAL A 213 21.52 2.58 -3.82
N ILE A 214 21.04 3.82 -3.68
CA ILE A 214 21.87 5.03 -3.71
C ILE A 214 22.39 5.25 -2.29
N ALA A 215 23.50 4.60 -1.95
CA ALA A 215 24.16 4.85 -0.69
C ALA A 215 25.17 5.99 -0.87
N PRO A 216 25.04 7.14 -0.16
CA PRO A 216 25.98 8.26 -0.29
C PRO A 216 27.42 7.92 0.10
N ARG A 217 27.62 6.79 0.83
CA ARG A 217 28.91 6.23 1.27
C ARG A 217 28.81 4.70 1.47
N GLY A 218 28.20 3.98 0.52
CA GLY A 218 27.74 2.59 0.69
C GLY A 218 28.81 1.52 0.83
N SER A 219 29.08 1.09 2.06
CA SER A 219 29.62 -0.25 2.31
C SER A 219 28.47 -1.26 2.31
N ILE A 220 28.51 -2.23 1.40
CA ILE A 220 27.61 -3.41 1.46
C ILE A 220 28.29 -4.44 2.37
N ASN A 221 27.89 -4.50 3.63
CA ASN A 221 28.35 -5.53 4.55
C ASN A 221 27.50 -6.80 4.39
N SER A 222 27.94 -7.73 3.55
CA SER A 222 27.34 -9.06 3.43
C SER A 222 28.05 -10.04 4.38
N ARG A 223 27.29 -10.70 5.27
CA ARG A 223 27.79 -11.83 6.07
C ARG A 223 27.43 -13.11 5.32
N LEU A 224 28.44 -13.81 4.82
CA LEU A 224 28.29 -15.01 4.02
C LEU A 224 28.60 -16.23 4.90
N SER A 225 27.66 -17.19 4.97
CA SER A 225 27.83 -18.46 5.69
C SER A 225 27.80 -19.62 4.70
N GLY A 226 28.55 -20.69 4.99
CA GLY A 226 28.43 -21.97 4.27
C GLY A 226 28.98 -22.02 2.83
N GLY A 227 30.13 -21.40 2.54
CA GLY A 227 30.77 -21.51 1.22
C GLY A 227 30.03 -20.78 0.08
N ALA A 228 29.03 -19.97 0.40
CA ALA A 228 28.37 -19.12 -0.57
C ALA A 228 29.38 -18.08 -1.14
N SER A 229 29.10 -17.58 -2.34
CA SER A 229 29.92 -16.58 -3.06
C SER A 229 29.05 -15.40 -3.46
N VAL A 230 29.51 -14.17 -3.20
CA VAL A 230 28.89 -12.97 -3.78
C VAL A 230 29.48 -12.77 -5.18
N LYS A 231 28.64 -12.91 -6.22
CA LYS A 231 29.00 -12.46 -7.57
C LYS A 231 28.70 -10.97 -7.66
N LEU A 232 29.75 -10.16 -7.86
CA LEU A 232 29.62 -8.75 -8.22
C LEU A 232 29.79 -8.64 -9.74
N ASP A 233 28.69 -8.72 -10.49
CA ASP A 233 28.71 -8.41 -11.91
C ASP A 233 28.70 -6.89 -12.10
N LEU A 234 29.90 -6.32 -12.22
CA LEU A 234 30.09 -4.93 -12.61
C LEU A 234 29.82 -4.83 -14.11
N GLY A 235 28.54 -4.65 -14.47
CA GLY A 235 28.12 -4.41 -15.85
C GLY A 235 28.76 -3.15 -16.43
N GLY A 236 29.95 -3.29 -16.99
CA GLY A 236 30.64 -2.26 -17.74
C GLY A 236 31.00 -2.80 -19.11
N ALA A 237 30.45 -2.20 -20.17
CA ALA A 237 30.92 -2.44 -21.52
C ALA A 237 32.43 -2.15 -21.58
N LEU A 238 33.20 -3.08 -22.15
CA LEU A 238 34.63 -2.91 -22.46
C LEU A 238 34.83 -1.54 -23.13
N GLY A 239 35.53 -0.62 -22.46
CA GLY A 239 35.95 0.66 -23.05
C GLY A 239 35.57 1.94 -22.30
N THR A 240 34.82 1.87 -21.20
CA THR A 240 34.62 3.06 -20.33
C THR A 240 35.47 2.95 -19.07
N ALA A 241 36.20 4.02 -18.74
CA ALA A 241 37.07 4.08 -17.57
C ALA A 241 36.23 3.88 -16.29
N VAL A 242 36.22 2.65 -15.77
CA VAL A 242 35.68 2.35 -14.45
C VAL A 242 36.54 3.13 -13.46
N LYS A 243 35.92 4.05 -12.71
CA LYS A 243 36.61 4.75 -11.61
C LYS A 243 37.25 3.70 -10.69
N PRO A 244 38.45 3.95 -10.14
CA PRO A 244 39.16 2.96 -9.34
C PRO A 244 38.26 2.47 -8.20
N PHE A 245 37.85 1.20 -8.28
CA PHE A 245 37.05 0.54 -7.28
C PHE A 245 38.00 -0.28 -6.40
N ASN A 246 38.01 0.00 -5.11
CA ASN A 246 38.75 -0.81 -4.14
C ASN A 246 37.83 -1.94 -3.67
N LEU A 247 38.05 -3.17 -4.15
CA LEU A 247 37.49 -4.35 -3.50
C LEU A 247 38.35 -4.65 -2.26
N ASN A 248 37.89 -4.24 -1.08
CA ASN A 248 38.55 -4.57 0.17
C ASN A 248 37.96 -5.87 0.74
N LEU A 249 38.68 -6.97 0.57
CA LEU A 249 38.29 -8.26 1.13
C LEU A 249 38.93 -8.41 2.51
N THR A 250 38.23 -7.94 3.55
CA THR A 250 38.81 -7.83 4.91
C THR A 250 39.00 -9.17 5.63
N ARG A 251 38.33 -10.25 5.20
CA ARG A 251 38.33 -11.51 5.98
C ARG A 251 38.14 -12.79 5.15
N LEU A 252 39.23 -13.30 4.57
CA LEU A 252 39.38 -14.73 4.24
C LEU A 252 40.19 -15.37 5.38
N GLY A 253 39.52 -15.82 6.44
CA GLY A 253 40.17 -16.41 7.60
C GLY A 253 39.24 -17.34 8.36
N ASN A 254 39.76 -18.47 8.82
CA ASN A 254 39.03 -19.41 9.67
C ASN A 254 38.69 -18.76 11.01
N ALA A 255 37.45 -18.91 11.49
CA ALA A 255 36.94 -18.20 12.67
C ALA A 255 37.71 -18.47 13.98
N THR A 256 38.56 -19.50 14.00
CA THR A 256 39.37 -19.92 15.15
C THR A 256 40.75 -19.27 15.24
N ASN A 257 41.30 -18.71 14.15
CA ASN A 257 42.64 -18.14 14.12
C ASN A 257 42.60 -16.70 13.59
N ASN A 258 43.32 -15.77 14.22
CA ASN A 258 43.36 -14.33 13.84
C ASN A 258 44.07 -14.02 12.51
N TRP A 259 44.37 -15.03 11.71
CA TRP A 259 45.07 -14.90 10.44
C TRP A 259 44.12 -14.35 9.38
N ASN A 260 44.44 -13.18 8.83
CA ASN A 260 43.64 -12.55 7.78
C ASN A 260 44.53 -12.20 6.59
N ILE A 261 44.01 -12.51 5.40
CA ILE A 261 44.53 -11.97 4.15
C ILE A 261 43.59 -10.84 3.72
N GLN A 262 44.17 -9.66 3.54
CA GLN A 262 43.51 -8.54 2.90
C GLN A 262 44.12 -8.37 1.52
N SER A 263 43.28 -8.48 0.50
CA SER A 263 43.68 -8.18 -0.87
C SER A 263 42.86 -7.01 -1.38
N THR A 264 43.54 -5.99 -1.91
CA THR A 264 42.88 -4.92 -2.67
C THR A 264 43.27 -5.06 -4.13
N TYR A 265 42.27 -5.22 -4.99
CA TYR A 265 42.45 -5.17 -6.44
C TYR A 265 42.03 -3.78 -6.92
N GLY A 266 42.97 -3.02 -7.48
CA GLY A 266 42.69 -1.67 -7.98
C GLY A 266 43.94 -0.82 -8.20
N TYR A 267 43.73 0.48 -8.30
CA TYR A 267 44.80 1.47 -8.33
C TYR A 267 44.87 2.20 -7.00
N LEU A 268 46.09 2.35 -6.45
CA LEU A 268 46.34 3.32 -5.40
C LEU A 268 46.54 4.68 -6.05
N VAL A 269 45.61 5.60 -5.78
CA VAL A 269 45.69 6.98 -6.23
C VAL A 269 46.22 7.83 -5.07
N GLY A 270 47.32 8.55 -5.28
CA GLY A 270 47.83 9.52 -4.32
C GLY A 270 46.90 10.71 -4.17
N ASP A 271 47.12 11.52 -3.13
CA ASP A 271 46.34 12.75 -2.89
C ASP A 271 46.45 13.76 -4.04
N ASP A 272 47.48 13.63 -4.88
CA ASP A 272 47.75 14.40 -6.09
C ASP A 272 47.08 13.82 -7.36
N GLY A 273 46.35 12.71 -7.24
CA GLY A 273 45.74 12.02 -8.38
C GLY A 273 46.68 11.08 -9.14
N SER A 274 47.92 10.91 -8.71
CA SER A 274 48.89 10.01 -9.36
C SER A 274 48.62 8.53 -9.05
N PHE A 275 48.84 7.66 -10.04
CA PHE A 275 48.71 6.21 -9.86
C PHE A 275 49.98 5.61 -9.24
N ASN A 276 50.01 5.47 -7.92
CA ASN A 276 51.17 5.02 -7.15
C ASN A 276 51.42 3.51 -7.22
N ALA A 277 50.37 2.71 -7.34
CA ALA A 277 50.45 1.25 -7.46
C ALA A 277 49.30 0.73 -8.32
N SER A 278 49.55 -0.36 -9.03
CA SER A 278 48.57 -1.03 -9.88
C SER A 278 48.59 -2.53 -9.59
N GLY A 279 47.41 -3.12 -9.43
CA GLY A 279 47.27 -4.56 -9.19
C GLY A 279 47.04 -4.93 -7.72
N PRO A 280 47.22 -6.21 -7.35
CA PRO A 280 46.86 -6.71 -6.04
C PRO A 280 47.82 -6.19 -4.96
N ILE A 281 47.32 -5.41 -4.00
CA ILE A 281 48.02 -5.24 -2.73
C ILE A 281 47.64 -6.43 -1.87
N MET A 282 48.64 -7.16 -1.37
CA MET A 282 48.41 -8.26 -0.44
C MET A 282 48.96 -7.88 0.92
N ILE A 283 48.13 -8.01 1.95
CA ILE A 283 48.50 -7.81 3.34
C ILE A 283 48.12 -9.09 4.10
N SER A 284 49.10 -9.67 4.78
CA SER A 284 48.88 -10.74 5.75
C SER A 284 49.10 -10.18 7.15
N THR A 285 48.20 -10.50 8.06
CA THR A 285 48.28 -10.13 9.48
C THR A 285 47.91 -11.32 10.35
N ASP A 286 48.61 -11.47 11.47
CA ASP A 286 48.25 -12.36 12.59
C ASP A 286 47.19 -11.78 13.54
N GLY A 287 46.63 -10.60 13.21
CA GLY A 287 45.60 -9.91 13.97
C GLY A 287 46.13 -8.78 14.88
N SER A 288 47.44 -8.52 14.89
CA SER A 288 48.03 -7.45 15.71
C SER A 288 48.92 -6.46 14.94
N SER A 289 49.54 -6.90 13.82
CA SER A 289 50.30 -6.04 12.91
C SER A 289 50.23 -6.50 11.45
N THR A 290 50.52 -5.61 10.50
CA THR A 290 50.69 -5.98 9.08
C THR A 290 52.03 -6.69 8.90
N ASP A 291 52.07 -7.99 9.18
CA ASP A 291 53.31 -8.76 9.23
C ASP A 291 53.98 -8.86 7.87
N ARG A 292 53.19 -8.92 6.79
CA ARG A 292 53.70 -8.99 5.42
C ARG A 292 52.83 -8.18 4.46
N VAL A 293 53.49 -7.32 3.69
CA VAL A 293 52.88 -6.48 2.65
C VAL A 293 53.59 -6.74 1.33
N TRP A 294 52.83 -6.81 0.24
CA TRP A 294 53.34 -6.80 -1.13
C TRP A 294 52.58 -5.75 -1.94
N ILE A 295 53.31 -4.77 -2.49
CA ILE A 295 52.77 -3.70 -3.32
C ILE A 295 53.51 -3.70 -4.65
N PHE A 296 52.77 -3.87 -5.74
CA PHE A 296 53.28 -3.78 -7.10
C PHE A 296 53.23 -2.33 -7.55
N ARG A 297 54.39 -1.69 -7.66
CA ARG A 297 54.51 -0.26 -7.96
C ARG A 297 54.51 -0.02 -9.46
N ASN A 298 53.67 0.91 -9.90
CA ASN A 298 53.56 1.29 -11.31
C ASN A 298 54.72 2.19 -11.74
N SER A 299 55.31 2.94 -10.80
CA SER A 299 56.39 3.91 -11.05
C SER A 299 57.65 3.31 -11.67
N ASP A 300 58.05 2.12 -11.22
CA ASP A 300 59.36 1.52 -11.49
C ASP A 300 59.28 -0.01 -11.70
N GLY A 301 58.08 -0.58 -11.76
CA GLY A 301 57.86 -2.02 -11.89
C GLY A 301 58.35 -2.84 -10.68
N ALA A 302 58.73 -2.17 -9.59
CA ALA A 302 59.30 -2.82 -8.41
C ALA A 302 58.20 -3.37 -7.49
N ILE A 303 58.53 -4.43 -6.76
CA ILE A 303 57.65 -4.99 -5.73
C ILE A 303 58.16 -4.51 -4.37
N LYS A 304 57.40 -3.63 -3.71
CA LYS A 304 57.69 -3.25 -2.33
C LYS A 304 57.17 -4.34 -1.39
N THR A 305 58.07 -4.88 -0.57
CA THR A 305 57.73 -5.82 0.49
C THR A 305 57.97 -5.19 1.87
N THR A 306 57.52 -5.83 2.94
CA THR A 306 57.85 -5.43 4.33
C THR A 306 59.37 -5.34 4.57
N TYR A 307 60.15 -6.20 3.92
CA TYR A 307 61.59 -6.34 4.18
C TYR A 307 62.49 -5.66 3.14
N GLY A 308 61.91 -4.95 2.17
CA GLY A 308 62.67 -4.27 1.13
C GLY A 308 61.97 -4.27 -0.22
N THR A 309 62.58 -3.58 -1.18
CA THR A 309 62.09 -3.50 -2.56
C THR A 309 62.81 -4.52 -3.42
N ILE A 310 62.05 -5.35 -4.14
CA ILE A 310 62.57 -6.18 -5.22
C ILE A 310 62.52 -5.33 -6.49
N SER A 311 63.69 -4.97 -7.02
CA SER A 311 63.82 -4.15 -8.24
C SER A 311 64.51 -4.99 -9.34
N PRO A 312 63.83 -5.30 -10.45
CA PRO A 312 64.36 -6.19 -11.49
C PRO A 312 65.48 -5.57 -12.36
N GLY A 313 65.96 -4.36 -12.06
CA GLY A 313 66.99 -3.65 -12.84
C GLY A 313 68.17 -3.13 -12.03
N ALA A 314 68.42 -3.65 -10.82
CA ALA A 314 69.49 -3.15 -9.97
C ALA A 314 70.88 -3.49 -10.54
N SER A 315 71.68 -2.46 -10.88
CA SER A 315 73.01 -2.61 -11.50
C SER A 315 74.16 -1.95 -10.70
N ASP A 316 73.85 -1.34 -9.55
CA ASP A 316 74.82 -0.67 -8.66
C ASP A 316 75.87 -1.67 -8.13
N GLU A 317 77.13 -1.25 -8.00
CA GLU A 317 78.22 -2.12 -7.53
C GLU A 317 77.96 -2.70 -6.14
N ARG A 318 77.26 -1.96 -5.26
CA ARG A 318 77.00 -2.37 -3.87
C ARG A 318 75.99 -3.50 -3.75
N VAL A 319 75.23 -3.77 -4.82
CA VAL A 319 74.29 -4.90 -4.89
C VAL A 319 74.85 -6.07 -5.70
N LYS A 320 76.09 -5.97 -6.18
CA LYS A 320 76.77 -7.02 -6.95
C LYS A 320 77.92 -7.61 -6.16
N ASN A 321 77.98 -8.93 -6.08
CA ASN A 321 79.18 -9.64 -5.66
C ASN A 321 80.07 -9.83 -6.89
N ILE A 322 80.96 -8.86 -7.16
CA ILE A 322 81.87 -8.92 -8.31
C ILE A 322 82.86 -10.07 -8.11
N VAL A 323 82.75 -11.12 -8.92
CA VAL A 323 83.66 -12.27 -8.88
C VAL A 323 84.99 -11.93 -9.55
N ARG A 324 84.94 -11.33 -10.75
CA ARG A 324 86.06 -10.78 -11.53
C ARG A 324 85.55 -10.02 -12.75
N GLU A 325 86.41 -9.27 -13.42
CA GLU A 325 86.13 -8.68 -14.73
C GLU A 325 86.35 -9.71 -15.85
N ILE A 326 85.64 -9.54 -16.98
CA ILE A 326 85.81 -10.35 -18.19
C ILE A 326 87.07 -9.85 -18.91
N THR A 327 88.04 -10.73 -19.18
CA THR A 327 89.26 -10.33 -19.88
C THR A 327 89.03 -10.26 -21.39
N GLU A 328 89.88 -9.55 -22.12
CA GLU A 328 89.79 -9.48 -23.59
C GLU A 328 89.95 -10.86 -24.22
N GLU A 329 90.89 -11.68 -23.76
CA GLU A 329 91.16 -13.01 -24.30
C GLU A 329 89.97 -13.94 -24.13
N GLU A 330 89.32 -13.88 -22.97
CA GLU A 330 88.09 -14.61 -22.69
C GLU A 330 86.96 -14.16 -23.59
N ALA A 331 86.77 -12.84 -23.71
CA ALA A 331 85.74 -12.25 -24.54
C ALA A 331 85.91 -12.64 -26.04
N ILE A 332 87.14 -12.59 -26.54
CA ILE A 332 87.46 -12.96 -27.93
C ILE A 332 87.22 -14.45 -28.15
N ARG A 333 87.75 -15.31 -27.27
CA ARG A 333 87.55 -16.76 -27.37
C ARG A 333 86.06 -17.07 -27.44
N PHE A 334 85.28 -16.50 -26.50
CA PHE A 334 83.84 -16.68 -26.45
C PHE A 334 83.15 -16.18 -27.73
N ILE A 335 83.32 -14.91 -28.11
CA ILE A 335 82.65 -14.31 -29.27
C ILE A 335 83.06 -14.98 -30.59
N SER A 336 84.30 -15.46 -30.72
CA SER A 336 84.77 -16.16 -31.92
C SER A 336 84.12 -17.53 -32.14
N GLU A 337 83.63 -18.16 -31.07
CA GLU A 337 83.04 -19.50 -31.09
C GLU A 337 81.52 -19.51 -30.94
N VAL A 338 80.92 -18.43 -30.43
CA VAL A 338 79.47 -18.23 -30.35
C VAL A 338 78.85 -18.31 -31.74
N ARG A 339 77.75 -19.08 -31.86
CA ARG A 339 77.03 -19.30 -33.12
C ARG A 339 75.65 -18.67 -33.07
N PRO A 340 75.46 -17.47 -33.62
CA PRO A 340 74.13 -16.90 -33.84
C PRO A 340 73.31 -17.79 -34.77
N ILE A 341 72.03 -17.95 -34.46
CA ILE A 341 71.09 -18.75 -35.24
C ILE A 341 69.86 -17.93 -35.61
N ARG A 342 69.27 -18.26 -36.76
CA ARG A 342 67.89 -17.89 -37.08
C ARG A 342 67.00 -19.09 -36.73
N TYR A 343 65.92 -18.85 -36.02
CA TYR A 343 65.04 -19.92 -35.56
C TYR A 343 63.59 -19.45 -35.54
N ALA A 344 62.67 -20.41 -35.56
CA ALA A 344 61.26 -20.18 -35.22
C ALA A 344 60.89 -21.16 -34.10
N PHE A 345 59.93 -20.79 -33.26
CA PHE A 345 59.43 -21.72 -32.26
C PHE A 345 58.61 -22.81 -32.94
N LYS A 346 58.67 -24.05 -32.42
CA LYS A 346 57.96 -25.19 -33.02
C LYS A 346 56.45 -24.98 -33.13
N TRP A 347 55.85 -24.23 -32.19
CA TRP A 347 54.43 -23.88 -32.17
C TRP A 347 54.08 -22.60 -32.94
N ARG A 348 55.08 -21.88 -33.47
CA ARG A 348 54.93 -20.69 -34.34
C ARG A 348 56.01 -20.67 -35.43
N PRO A 349 56.00 -21.63 -36.37
CA PRO A 349 57.01 -21.73 -37.42
C PRO A 349 57.05 -20.50 -38.36
N GLU A 350 55.97 -19.73 -38.42
CA GLU A 350 55.84 -18.52 -39.23
C GLU A 350 56.63 -17.31 -38.68
N GLN A 351 56.98 -17.33 -37.39
CA GLN A 351 57.69 -16.23 -36.74
C GLN A 351 59.20 -16.50 -36.67
N ILE A 352 59.92 -16.03 -37.70
CA ILE A 352 61.39 -16.10 -37.71
C ILE A 352 61.96 -15.09 -36.71
N LYS A 353 62.85 -15.59 -35.85
CA LYS A 353 63.63 -14.85 -34.85
C LYS A 353 65.12 -15.06 -35.08
N VAL A 354 65.93 -14.22 -34.46
CA VAL A 354 67.39 -14.34 -34.40
C VAL A 354 67.78 -14.42 -32.94
N GLY A 355 68.77 -15.25 -32.62
CA GLY A 355 69.27 -15.37 -31.25
C GLY A 355 70.37 -16.42 -31.16
N PHE A 356 70.53 -17.01 -29.99
CA PHE A 356 71.53 -18.04 -29.74
C PHE A 356 70.88 -19.34 -29.30
N ARG A 357 71.60 -20.44 -29.49
CA ARG A 357 71.22 -21.74 -28.95
C ARG A 357 71.83 -21.89 -27.56
N ALA A 358 71.01 -22.06 -26.52
CA ALA A 358 71.49 -22.21 -25.14
C ALA A 358 72.55 -23.34 -25.00
N GLN A 359 72.40 -24.45 -25.73
CA GLN A 359 73.40 -25.55 -25.70
C GLN A 359 74.75 -25.18 -26.34
N ASN A 360 74.79 -24.22 -27.27
CA ASN A 360 76.07 -23.73 -27.79
C ASN A 360 76.74 -22.82 -26.75
N ILE A 361 75.96 -21.97 -26.07
CA ILE A 361 76.48 -21.12 -25.00
C ILE A 361 77.00 -21.97 -23.84
N GLU A 362 76.25 -22.98 -23.40
CA GLU A 362 76.64 -23.91 -22.33
C GLU A 362 78.00 -24.57 -22.58
N ALA A 363 78.30 -24.91 -23.85
CA ALA A 363 79.55 -25.53 -24.21
C ALA A 363 80.75 -24.58 -24.12
N LEU A 364 80.51 -23.27 -24.21
CA LEU A 364 81.52 -22.21 -24.14
C LEU A 364 81.69 -21.68 -22.72
N ASP A 365 80.57 -21.41 -22.08
CA ASP A 365 80.47 -20.95 -20.70
C ASP A 365 79.16 -21.49 -20.07
N PRO A 366 79.25 -22.52 -19.22
CA PRO A 366 78.07 -23.09 -18.58
C PRO A 366 77.44 -22.16 -17.53
N GLU A 367 78.15 -21.16 -17.01
CA GLU A 367 77.63 -20.25 -15.99
C GLU A 367 76.57 -19.27 -16.54
N LEU A 368 76.58 -19.05 -17.86
CA LEU A 368 75.61 -18.18 -18.56
C LEU A 368 74.29 -18.87 -18.88
N VAL A 369 74.12 -20.14 -18.48
CA VAL A 369 72.94 -20.94 -18.79
C VAL A 369 72.14 -21.24 -17.53
N GLU A 370 70.92 -20.73 -17.50
CA GLU A 370 69.95 -21.07 -16.47
C GLU A 370 69.21 -22.36 -16.84
N ILE A 371 69.16 -23.32 -15.91
CA ILE A 371 68.37 -24.54 -16.05
C ILE A 371 67.05 -24.35 -15.30
N THR A 372 65.95 -24.42 -16.05
CA THR A 372 64.60 -24.22 -15.53
C THR A 372 63.60 -25.09 -16.27
N SER A 373 62.50 -25.42 -15.61
CA SER A 373 61.43 -26.19 -16.26
C SER A 373 60.70 -25.33 -17.28
N LEU A 374 60.75 -25.72 -18.55
CA LEU A 374 60.06 -25.03 -19.64
C LEU A 374 58.77 -25.76 -19.98
N THR A 375 57.64 -25.10 -19.77
CA THR A 375 56.34 -25.55 -20.28
C THR A 375 56.09 -24.94 -21.64
N ILE A 376 55.97 -25.78 -22.66
CA ILE A 376 55.72 -25.35 -24.04
C ILE A 376 54.41 -25.95 -24.57
N PRO A 377 53.66 -25.21 -25.41
CA PRO A 377 52.45 -25.74 -26.01
C PRO A 377 52.81 -26.82 -27.04
N GLY A 378 52.24 -28.00 -26.86
CA GLY A 378 52.27 -29.12 -27.80
C GLY A 378 51.38 -28.86 -29.02
N LEU A 379 51.71 -29.51 -30.14
CA LEU A 379 50.97 -29.39 -31.41
C LEU A 379 49.56 -30.01 -31.33
N ASP A 380 49.30 -30.85 -30.34
CA ASP A 380 48.02 -31.50 -30.04
C ASP A 380 47.18 -30.72 -29.00
N GLY A 381 47.66 -29.55 -28.55
CA GLY A 381 47.01 -28.73 -27.51
C GLY A 381 47.32 -29.16 -26.08
N SER A 382 48.18 -30.16 -25.86
CA SER A 382 48.70 -30.52 -24.53
C SER A 382 49.92 -29.68 -24.17
N ASP A 383 50.20 -29.52 -22.87
CA ASP A 383 51.44 -28.88 -22.42
C ASP A 383 52.57 -29.91 -22.32
N ILE A 384 53.71 -29.62 -22.95
CA ILE A 384 54.94 -30.40 -22.84
C ILE A 384 55.86 -29.72 -21.83
N VAL A 385 56.26 -30.45 -20.79
CA VAL A 385 57.19 -29.96 -19.78
C VAL A 385 58.59 -30.51 -20.05
N ILE A 386 59.54 -29.62 -20.30
CA ILE A 386 60.97 -29.93 -20.37
C ILE A 386 61.56 -29.57 -19.02
N GLN A 387 61.87 -30.58 -18.20
CA GLN A 387 62.32 -30.39 -16.83
C GLN A 387 63.67 -29.67 -16.73
N ASP A 388 64.57 -29.94 -17.68
CA ASP A 388 65.93 -29.43 -17.80
C ASP A 388 66.07 -28.38 -18.92
N GLY A 389 65.03 -27.55 -19.08
CA GLY A 389 65.02 -26.50 -20.08
C GLY A 389 66.14 -25.48 -19.84
N LYS A 390 66.77 -25.01 -20.92
CA LYS A 390 67.94 -24.13 -20.87
C LYS A 390 67.60 -22.76 -21.38
N MET A 391 67.86 -21.74 -20.57
CA MET A 391 67.67 -20.33 -20.89
C MET A 391 68.99 -19.58 -20.79
N ILE A 392 69.07 -18.46 -21.51
CA ILE A 392 70.22 -17.55 -21.53
C ILE A 392 69.68 -16.13 -21.46
N ASP A 393 70.46 -15.19 -20.94
CA ASP A 393 70.22 -13.76 -21.08
C ASP A 393 71.00 -13.23 -22.31
N PRO A 394 70.32 -12.85 -23.41
CA PRO A 394 70.98 -12.29 -24.58
C PRO A 394 71.71 -10.96 -24.30
N GLY A 395 71.28 -10.21 -23.27
CA GLY A 395 71.90 -8.97 -22.83
C GLY A 395 73.27 -9.21 -22.20
N GLU A 396 73.41 -10.23 -21.36
CA GLU A 396 74.72 -10.62 -20.78
C GLU A 396 75.70 -11.05 -21.88
N ILE A 397 75.24 -11.91 -22.80
CA ILE A 397 76.05 -12.40 -23.93
C ILE A 397 76.43 -11.26 -24.88
N GLY A 398 75.44 -10.46 -25.28
CA GLY A 398 75.58 -9.46 -26.34
C GLY A 398 76.25 -8.16 -25.88
N ALA A 399 76.02 -7.73 -24.64
CA ALA A 399 76.61 -6.49 -24.13
C ALA A 399 77.91 -6.74 -23.34
N ALA A 400 77.96 -7.74 -22.46
CA ALA A 400 79.11 -7.91 -21.57
C ALA A 400 80.35 -8.45 -22.31
N TYR A 401 80.18 -9.44 -23.19
CA TYR A 401 81.30 -10.03 -23.93
C TYR A 401 81.67 -9.26 -25.21
N LEU A 402 80.75 -8.51 -25.82
CA LEU A 402 81.05 -7.75 -27.02
C LEU A 402 81.88 -6.49 -26.72
N VAL A 403 81.68 -5.86 -25.55
CA VAL A 403 82.38 -4.62 -25.19
C VAL A 403 83.91 -4.79 -25.18
N PRO A 404 84.50 -5.79 -24.50
CA PRO A 404 85.95 -6.00 -24.54
C PRO A 404 86.48 -6.31 -25.95
N VAL A 405 85.73 -7.07 -26.76
CA VAL A 405 86.11 -7.37 -28.15
C VAL A 405 86.13 -6.10 -28.99
N VAL A 406 85.12 -5.24 -28.86
CA VAL A 406 85.06 -3.97 -29.58
C VAL A 406 86.16 -3.01 -29.11
N GLN A 407 86.43 -2.94 -27.81
CA GLN A 407 87.55 -2.16 -27.26
C GLN A 407 88.89 -2.60 -27.86
N GLN A 408 89.11 -3.91 -27.98
CA GLN A 408 90.30 -4.43 -28.63
C GLN A 408 90.35 -4.10 -30.13
N LEU A 409 89.23 -4.28 -30.85
CA LEU A 409 89.15 -3.95 -32.28
C LEU A 409 89.47 -2.47 -32.52
N LEU A 410 88.92 -1.56 -31.71
CA LEU A 410 89.22 -0.13 -31.77
C LEU A 410 90.71 0.14 -31.57
N ARG A 411 91.34 -0.51 -30.58
CA ARG A 411 92.78 -0.39 -30.34
C ARG A 411 93.61 -0.87 -31.54
N ARG A 412 93.30 -2.05 -32.08
CA ARG A 412 94.02 -2.61 -33.25
C ARG A 412 93.83 -1.78 -34.51
N VAL A 413 92.62 -1.22 -34.73
CA VAL A 413 92.37 -0.31 -35.85
C VAL A 413 93.22 0.94 -35.70
N SER A 414 93.30 1.54 -34.51
CA SER A 414 94.17 2.70 -34.27
C SER A 414 95.66 2.39 -34.49
N GLU A 415 96.12 1.20 -34.09
CA GLU A 415 97.50 0.74 -34.34
C GLU A 415 97.78 0.59 -35.85
N LEU A 416 96.86 -0.03 -36.60
CA LEU A 416 96.95 -0.21 -38.05
C LEU A 416 96.90 1.14 -38.80
N GLU A 417 96.03 2.06 -38.39
CA GLU A 417 95.96 3.41 -38.95
C GLU A 417 97.28 4.17 -38.75
N ALA A 418 97.91 4.01 -37.58
CA ALA A 418 99.23 4.60 -37.31
C ALA A 418 100.32 3.98 -38.22
N GLU A 419 100.32 2.66 -38.41
CA GLU A 419 101.28 1.97 -39.27
C GLU A 419 101.10 2.34 -40.76
N ILE A 420 99.87 2.39 -41.26
CA ILE A 420 99.56 2.83 -42.63
C ILE A 420 100.05 4.26 -42.88
N LYS A 421 99.88 5.16 -41.90
CA LYS A 421 100.37 6.55 -41.98
C LYS A 421 101.89 6.62 -42.11
N THR A 422 102.62 5.66 -41.55
CA THR A 422 104.08 5.56 -41.73
C THR A 422 104.49 4.97 -43.08
N LEU A 423 103.65 4.10 -43.67
CA LEU A 423 103.93 3.42 -44.94
C LEU A 423 103.55 4.25 -46.18
N ASN A 424 102.61 5.19 -46.08
CA ASN A 424 102.19 6.04 -47.19
C ASN A 424 102.20 7.54 -46.83
N PRO A 425 103.38 8.18 -46.75
CA PRO A 425 103.52 9.58 -46.34
C PRO A 425 102.97 10.61 -47.35
N GLN A 426 102.42 10.20 -48.50
CA GLN A 426 101.95 11.10 -49.58
C GLN A 426 100.46 11.00 -49.94
N GLY A 427 99.61 10.41 -49.08
CA GLY A 427 98.16 10.40 -49.28
C GLY A 427 97.41 11.24 -48.25
N SER A 428 97.50 12.57 -48.35
CA SER A 428 96.59 13.53 -47.69
C SER A 428 95.93 14.42 -48.74
#